data_AF-A0A1S9N4C5-F1
#
_entry.id   AF-A0A1S9N4C5-F1
#
_cell.length_a   1.000
_cell.length_b   1.000
_cell.length_c   1.000
_cell.angle_alpha   90.00
_cell.angle_beta   90.00
_cell.angle_gamma   90.00
#
_symmetry.space_group_name_H-M   'P 1'
#
loop_
_entity.id
_entity.type
_entity.pdbx_description
1 polymer ?
#
loop_
_entity_poly.entity_id
_entity_poly.type
_entity_poly.pdbx_seq_one_letter_code
_entity_poly.pdbx_strand_id
1 'polypeptide(L)'
;MNILTLTCNIGIPVIMIFVGHLYQCNLYKKIGNILDLIMPMAMLFTGFSDDKKTSSSKASETLALTNKKCGLIWSISGVCTLILSIIFLILNYSISTALLEFECLILVAVFATVEYILKRNFCEN
;
A
#
# COMPACT_ATOMS: atom_id res chain seq x y z
N MET A 1 -22.04 7.20 -14.74
CA MET A 1 -20.98 6.66 -13.87
C MET A 1 -19.90 6.07 -14.76
N ASN A 2 -18.64 6.52 -14.62
CA ASN A 2 -17.58 6.04 -15.51
C ASN A 2 -17.17 4.62 -15.08
N ILE A 3 -17.21 3.65 -16.00
CA ILE A 3 -16.82 2.26 -15.70
C ILE A 3 -15.40 2.21 -15.14
N LEU A 4 -14.52 3.08 -15.63
CA LEU A 4 -13.14 3.22 -15.18
C LEU A 4 -13.04 3.53 -13.69
N THR A 5 -13.81 4.51 -13.20
CA THR A 5 -13.81 4.92 -11.78
C THR A 5 -14.30 3.80 -10.89
N LEU A 6 -15.33 3.07 -11.31
CA LEU A 6 -15.82 1.89 -10.59
C LEU A 6 -14.74 0.79 -10.54
N THR A 7 -14.08 0.51 -11.66
CA THR A 7 -13.00 -0.48 -11.71
C THR A 7 -11.84 -0.08 -10.81
N CYS A 8 -11.46 1.20 -10.76
CA CYS A 8 -10.41 1.68 -9.86
C CYS A 8 -10.81 1.57 -8.39
N ASN A 9 -12.05 1.92 -8.03
CA ASN A 9 -12.53 1.86 -6.64
C ASN A 9 -12.54 0.44 -6.05
N ILE A 10 -12.63 -0.58 -6.92
CA ILE A 10 -12.52 -1.99 -6.50
C ILE A 10 -11.06 -2.47 -6.65
N GLY A 11 -10.38 -2.04 -7.72
CA GLY A 11 -9.03 -2.46 -8.05
C GLY A 11 -8.00 -2.03 -7.01
N ILE A 12 -8.05 -0.78 -6.53
CA ILE A 12 -7.08 -0.24 -5.57
C ILE A 12 -7.11 -1.04 -4.26
N PRO A 13 -8.26 -1.25 -3.60
CA PRO A 13 -8.31 -2.07 -2.39
C PRO A 13 -7.87 -3.52 -2.62
N VAL A 14 -8.20 -4.12 -3.76
CA VAL A 14 -7.76 -5.49 -4.12
C VAL A 14 -6.24 -5.57 -4.26
N ILE A 15 -5.61 -4.58 -4.91
CA ILE A 15 -4.15 -4.49 -5.02
C ILE A 15 -3.54 -4.36 -3.61
N MET A 16 -4.15 -3.57 -2.72
CA MET A 16 -3.66 -3.44 -1.34
C MET A 16 -3.66 -4.76 -0.58
N ILE A 17 -4.75 -5.52 -0.68
CA ILE A 17 -4.85 -6.85 -0.05
C ILE A 17 -3.80 -7.80 -0.64
N PHE A 18 -3.62 -7.76 -1.97
CA PHE A 18 -2.63 -8.59 -2.65
C PHE A 18 -1.20 -8.29 -2.20
N VAL A 19 -0.82 -7.00 -2.09
CA VAL A 19 0.48 -6.59 -1.56
C VAL A 19 0.67 -7.05 -0.12
N GLY A 20 -0.36 -6.93 0.72
CA GLY A 20 -0.34 -7.43 2.10
C GLY A 20 -0.07 -8.95 2.18
N HIS A 21 -0.70 -9.72 1.30
CA HIS A 21 -0.47 -11.17 1.21
C HIS A 21 0.94 -11.50 0.68
N LEU A 22 1.45 -10.75 -0.29
CA LEU A 22 2.84 -10.91 -0.75
C LEU A 22 3.86 -10.68 0.37
N TYR A 23 3.62 -9.67 1.23
CA TYR A 23 4.42 -9.42 2.43
C TYR A 23 4.37 -10.59 3.42
N GLN A 24 3.20 -11.22 3.62
CA GLN A 24 3.10 -12.42 4.46
C GLN A 24 3.83 -13.63 3.88
N CYS A 25 3.84 -13.78 2.54
CA CYS A 25 4.53 -14.87 1.86
C CYS A 25 6.04 -14.62 1.64
N ASN A 26 6.62 -13.54 2.18
CA ASN A 26 8.04 -13.19 1.98
C ASN A 26 8.47 -13.11 0.50
N LEU A 27 7.55 -12.78 -0.43
CA LEU A 27 7.83 -12.73 -1.87
C LEU A 27 8.49 -11.41 -2.29
N TYR A 28 9.63 -11.08 -1.67
CA TYR A 28 10.32 -9.79 -1.76
C TYR A 28 10.55 -9.26 -3.17
N LYS A 29 10.99 -10.13 -4.08
CA LYS A 29 11.29 -9.74 -5.47
C LYS A 29 10.05 -9.25 -6.22
N LYS A 30 8.87 -9.78 -5.85
CA LYS A 30 7.58 -9.40 -6.45
C LYS A 30 6.99 -8.16 -5.78
N ILE A 31 7.21 -8.00 -4.47
CA ILE A 31 6.82 -6.82 -3.70
C ILE A 31 7.56 -5.58 -4.22
N GLY A 32 8.89 -5.67 -4.41
CA GLY A 32 9.71 -4.55 -4.90
C GLY A 32 9.19 -3.97 -6.23
N ASN A 33 8.85 -4.83 -7.19
CA ASN A 33 8.31 -4.39 -8.48
C ASN A 33 6.95 -3.68 -8.36
N ILE A 34 6.08 -4.10 -7.44
CA ILE A 34 4.76 -3.49 -7.25
C ILE A 34 4.90 -2.16 -6.51
N LEU A 35 5.74 -2.11 -5.47
CA LEU A 35 6.02 -0.88 -4.74
C LEU A 35 6.71 0.16 -5.61
N ASP A 36 7.62 -0.25 -6.51
CA ASP A 36 8.26 0.65 -7.47
C ASP A 36 7.25 1.30 -8.44
N LEU A 37 6.12 0.63 -8.68
CA LEU A 37 5.02 1.19 -9.48
C LEU A 37 4.21 2.25 -8.72
N ILE A 38 4.11 2.10 -7.39
CA ILE A 38 3.35 2.98 -6.48
C ILE A 38 4.24 4.14 -6.00
N MET A 39 5.55 3.92 -5.92
CA MET A 39 6.57 4.89 -5.53
C MET A 39 6.42 6.26 -6.21
N PRO A 40 6.31 6.38 -7.55
CA PRO A 40 6.14 7.69 -8.18
C PRO A 40 4.85 8.42 -7.74
N MET A 41 3.78 7.69 -7.44
CA MET A 41 2.54 8.27 -6.90
C MET A 41 2.74 8.77 -5.47
N ALA A 42 3.45 8.01 -4.64
CA ALA A 42 3.79 8.43 -3.29
C ALA A 42 4.75 9.63 -3.29
N MET A 43 5.78 9.64 -4.13
CA MET A 43 6.73 10.75 -4.29
C MET A 43 6.03 12.06 -4.66
N LEU A 44 5.01 12.01 -5.53
CA LEU A 44 4.21 13.19 -5.88
C LEU A 44 3.46 13.79 -4.68
N PHE A 45 3.12 12.97 -3.67
CA PHE A 45 2.38 13.41 -2.48
C PHE A 45 3.27 13.71 -1.28
N THR A 46 4.38 12.99 -1.11
CA THR A 46 5.24 13.08 0.08
C THR A 46 6.54 13.85 -0.15
N GLY A 47 6.94 14.08 -1.41
CA GLY A 47 8.19 14.74 -1.74
C GLY A 47 9.46 13.98 -1.32
N PHE A 48 9.34 12.71 -0.93
CA PHE A 48 10.48 11.89 -0.54
C PHE A 48 11.34 11.57 -1.77
N SER A 49 12.51 12.19 -1.85
CA SER A 49 13.52 11.92 -2.88
C SER A 49 14.32 10.65 -2.54
N ASP A 50 14.77 9.98 -3.60
CA ASP A 50 15.42 8.68 -3.63
C ASP A 50 16.80 8.68 -2.92
N ASP A 51 16.85 8.18 -1.69
CA ASP A 51 18.12 7.78 -1.07
C ASP A 51 18.32 6.29 -1.33
N LYS A 52 19.23 6.01 -2.28
CA LYS A 52 19.83 4.71 -2.64
C LYS A 52 19.28 3.53 -1.85
N LYS A 53 18.55 2.65 -2.55
CA LYS A 53 18.21 1.28 -2.13
C LYS A 53 19.47 0.55 -1.64
N THR A 54 19.80 0.71 -0.36
CA THR A 54 20.91 0.03 0.27
C THR A 54 20.51 -1.42 0.43
N SER A 55 21.18 -2.29 -0.32
CA SER A 55 21.14 -3.72 -0.16
C SER A 55 21.66 -4.09 1.22
N SER A 56 20.81 -4.02 2.24
CA SER A 56 21.15 -4.44 3.59
C SER A 56 20.98 -5.95 3.69
N SER A 57 22.04 -6.66 3.28
CA SER A 57 22.24 -8.07 3.57
C SER A 57 22.74 -8.21 5.02
N LYS A 58 21.82 -8.41 5.98
CA LYS A 58 22.00 -9.14 7.27
C LYS A 58 20.96 -8.68 8.31
N ALA A 59 19.76 -9.26 8.27
CA ALA A 59 18.80 -9.26 9.41
C ALA A 59 17.58 -10.17 9.11
N SER A 60 17.80 -11.44 8.74
CA SER A 60 16.73 -12.29 8.16
C SER A 60 15.50 -12.47 9.07
N GLU A 61 15.69 -12.58 10.39
CA GLU A 61 14.58 -12.87 11.33
C GLU A 61 13.83 -11.60 11.76
N THR A 62 14.54 -10.52 12.06
CA THR A 62 13.96 -9.20 12.37
C THR A 62 13.21 -8.64 11.17
N LEU A 63 13.71 -8.86 9.94
CA LEU A 63 13.02 -8.49 8.72
C LEU A 63 11.71 -9.27 8.55
N ALA A 64 11.72 -10.60 8.69
CA ALA A 64 10.51 -11.41 8.53
C ALA A 64 9.38 -10.96 9.49
N LEU A 65 9.73 -10.58 10.72
CA LEU A 65 8.77 -10.14 11.74
C LEU A 65 8.20 -8.74 11.44
N THR A 66 9.06 -7.78 11.07
CA THR A 66 8.66 -6.43 10.66
C THR A 66 7.86 -6.45 9.35
N ASN A 67 8.21 -7.35 8.43
CA ASN A 67 7.51 -7.53 7.16
C ASN A 67 6.13 -8.16 7.36
N LYS A 68 5.98 -9.10 8.29
CA LYS A 68 4.66 -9.63 8.68
C LYS A 68 3.77 -8.54 9.26
N LYS A 69 4.31 -7.65 10.10
CA LYS A 69 3.57 -6.48 10.61
C LYS A 69 3.17 -5.51 9.49
N CYS A 70 4.07 -5.19 8.57
CA CYS A 70 3.78 -4.33 7.42
C CYS A 70 2.73 -4.94 6.48
N GLY A 71 2.81 -6.26 6.24
CA GLY A 71 1.82 -6.99 5.44
C GLY A 71 0.44 -6.98 6.07
N LEU A 72 0.35 -7.08 7.40
CA LEU A 72 -0.91 -6.93 8.13
C LEU A 72 -1.48 -5.52 7.99
N ILE A 73 -0.66 -4.47 8.08
CA ILE A 73 -1.11 -3.08 7.88
C ILE A 73 -1.69 -2.90 6.47
N TRP A 74 -0.99 -3.38 5.44
CA TRP A 74 -1.46 -3.35 4.05
C TRP A 74 -2.79 -4.10 3.87
N SER A 75 -2.88 -5.32 4.39
CA SER A 75 -4.06 -6.17 4.23
C SER A 75 -5.27 -5.62 4.99
N ILE A 76 -5.10 -5.21 6.25
CA ILE A 76 -6.17 -4.63 7.06
C ILE A 76 -6.66 -3.32 6.43
N SER A 77 -5.74 -2.45 6.02
CA SER A 77 -6.14 -1.21 5.34
C SER A 77 -6.88 -1.49 4.04
N GLY A 78 -6.40 -2.44 3.22
CA GLY A 78 -7.06 -2.81 1.98
C GLY A 78 -8.47 -3.37 2.20
N VAL A 79 -8.66 -4.25 3.19
CA VAL A 79 -9.99 -4.79 3.55
C VAL A 79 -10.92 -3.69 4.07
N CYS A 80 -10.43 -2.80 4.94
CA CYS A 80 -11.22 -1.67 5.44
C CYS A 80 -11.66 -0.73 4.31
N THR A 81 -10.74 -0.39 3.39
CA THR A 81 -11.07 0.44 2.23
C THR A 81 -12.09 -0.26 1.34
N LEU A 82 -11.93 -1.56 1.05
CA LEU A 82 -12.87 -2.33 0.24
C LEU A 82 -14.27 -2.37 0.84
N ILE A 83 -14.39 -2.56 2.16
CA ILE A 83 -15.68 -2.53 2.87
C ILE A 83 -16.32 -1.14 2.76
N LEU A 84 -15.55 -0.06 2.96
CA LEU A 84 -16.04 1.30 2.78
C LEU A 84 -16.54 1.52 1.35
N SER A 85 -15.76 1.15 0.34
CA SER A 85 -16.14 1.29 -1.07
C SER A 85 -17.44 0.55 -1.38
N ILE A 86 -17.64 -0.66 -0.84
CA ILE A 86 -18.89 -1.42 -0.98
C ILE A 86 -20.06 -0.72 -0.29
N ILE A 87 -19.89 -0.21 0.93
CA ILE A 87 -20.94 0.53 1.66
C ILE A 87 -21.35 1.77 0.86
N PHE A 88 -20.40 2.57 0.40
CA PHE A 88 -20.66 3.75 -0.42
C PHE A 88 -21.34 3.40 -1.76
N LEU A 89 -20.97 2.26 -2.36
CA LEU A 89 -21.61 1.74 -3.57
C LEU A 89 -23.08 1.35 -3.32
N ILE A 90 -23.38 0.66 -2.22
CA ILE A 90 -24.73 0.23 -1.85
C ILE A 90 -25.62 1.44 -1.52
N LEU A 91 -25.07 2.44 -0.84
CA LEU A 91 -25.78 3.69 -0.51
C LEU A 91 -26.10 4.54 -1.75
N ASN A 92 -25.70 4.08 -2.95
CA ASN A 92 -25.87 4.79 -4.22
C ASN A 92 -25.38 6.24 -4.14
N TYR A 93 -24.37 6.48 -3.29
CA TYR A 93 -23.67 7.74 -3.29
C TYR A 93 -22.90 7.74 -4.59
N SER A 94 -23.46 8.45 -5.59
CA SER A 94 -22.96 8.52 -6.96
C SER A 94 -21.46 8.42 -6.95
N ILE A 95 -20.92 7.31 -7.49
CA ILE A 95 -19.50 6.95 -7.40
C ILE A 95 -18.68 8.16 -7.80
N SER A 96 -18.28 8.89 -6.77
CA SER A 96 -17.73 10.21 -6.92
C SER A 96 -16.25 10.00 -7.08
N THR A 97 -15.65 10.75 -7.99
CA THR A 97 -14.20 10.90 -8.08
C THR A 97 -13.58 11.18 -6.70
N ALA A 98 -14.34 11.80 -5.78
CA ALA A 98 -13.94 11.99 -4.39
C ALA A 98 -13.67 10.70 -3.60
N LEU A 99 -14.42 9.61 -3.84
CA LEU A 99 -14.15 8.31 -3.19
C LEU A 99 -12.82 7.74 -3.70
N LEU A 100 -12.60 7.81 -5.02
CA LEU A 100 -11.34 7.37 -5.63
C LEU A 100 -10.15 8.17 -5.12
N GLU A 101 -10.30 9.50 -5.00
CA GLU A 101 -9.28 10.38 -4.42
C GLU A 101 -8.98 9.99 -2.97
N PHE A 102 -10.00 9.69 -2.18
CA PHE A 102 -9.84 9.25 -0.80
C PHE A 102 -9.13 7.88 -0.70
N GLU A 103 -9.47 6.93 -1.56
CA GLU A 103 -8.79 5.63 -1.63
C GLU A 103 -7.32 5.78 -2.03
N CYS A 104 -7.01 6.65 -3.01
CA CYS A 104 -5.64 6.97 -3.39
C CYS A 104 -4.85 7.61 -2.24
N LEU A 105 -5.46 8.51 -1.47
CA LEU A 105 -4.83 9.10 -0.29
C LEU A 105 -4.52 8.05 0.78
N ILE A 106 -5.43 7.11 1.03
CA ILE A 106 -5.19 6.00 1.97
C ILE A 106 -4.03 5.14 1.47
N LEU A 107 -4.00 4.79 0.19
CA LEU A 107 -2.93 4.00 -0.41
C LEU A 107 -1.56 4.66 -0.18
N VAL A 108 -1.46 5.96 -0.47
CA VAL A 108 -0.23 6.74 -0.28
C VAL A 108 0.17 6.80 1.20
N ALA A 109 -0.79 7.07 2.10
CA ALA A 109 -0.52 7.15 3.53
C ALA A 109 0.00 5.81 4.09
N VAL A 110 -0.60 4.69 3.68
CA VAL A 110 -0.16 3.34 4.05
C VAL A 110 1.23 3.04 3.50
N PHE A 111 1.47 3.38 2.23
CA PHE A 111 2.79 3.21 1.61
C PHE A 111 3.87 3.98 2.39
N ALA A 112 3.65 5.28 2.63
CA ALA A 112 4.59 6.12 3.37
C ALA A 112 4.82 5.63 4.81
N THR A 113 3.76 5.17 5.48
CA THR A 113 3.86 4.62 6.84
C THR A 113 4.71 3.34 6.86
N VAL A 114 4.48 2.43 5.90
CA VAL A 114 5.23 1.18 5.78
C VAL A 114 6.68 1.45 5.41
N GLU A 115 6.93 2.35 4.47
CA GLU A 115 8.27 2.77 4.09
C GLU A 115 9.03 3.40 5.28
N TYR A 116 8.37 4.27 6.05
CA TYR A 116 8.94 4.87 7.26
C TYR A 116 9.27 3.82 8.32
N ILE A 117 8.35 2.89 8.61
CA ILE A 117 8.60 1.79 9.55
C ILE A 117 9.78 0.94 9.08
N LEU A 118 9.86 0.66 7.77
CA LEU A 118 10.94 -0.14 7.20
C LEU A 118 12.28 0.59 7.32
N LYS A 119 12.35 1.86 6.91
CA LYS A 119 13.57 2.70 6.96
C LYS A 119 14.07 2.89 8.39
N ARG A 120 13.17 3.10 9.35
CA ARG A 120 13.52 3.19 10.78
C ARG A 120 14.19 1.93 11.30
N ASN A 121 13.65 0.75 11.00
CA ASN A 121 14.25 -0.52 11.43
C ASN A 121 15.61 -0.81 10.77
N PHE A 122 15.90 -0.22 9.61
CA PHE A 122 17.20 -0.34 8.93
C PHE A 122 18.27 0.65 9.40
N CYS A 123 17.89 1.80 9.95
CA CYS A 123 18.83 2.83 10.43
C CYS A 123 19.18 2.72 11.93
N GLU A 124 18.38 2.03 12.75
CA GLU A 124 18.67 1.79 14.18
C GLU A 124 19.53 0.54 14.44
N ASN A 125 20.24 0.02 13.44
CA ASN A 125 21.07 -1.19 13.55
C ASN A 125 22.48 -1.00 12.99
#